data_AF-A0A3D2N2X7-F1
#
_entry.id   AF-A0A3D2N2X7-F1
#
_cell.length_a   1.000
_cell.length_b   1.000
_cell.length_c   1.000
_cell.angle_alpha   90.00
_cell.angle_beta   90.00
_cell.angle_gamma   90.00
#
_symmetry.space_group_name_H-M   'P 1'
#
loop_
_entity.id
_entity.type
_entity.pdbx_description
1 polymer ?
#
loop_
_entity_poly.entity_id
_entity_poly.type
_entity_poly.pdbx_seq_one_letter_code
_entity_poly.pdbx_strand_id
1 'polypeptide(L)'
;GLETGDFDEALKAAVVEGSESFKCSAISGAVAGGVKSIYLMTGADKPVTKIPTPRQSELNVLKKYGGEEQVSYLNGKKVSAGTLGATRPDIVTQIGGHTEAIEGKNYNLEKNLSRLCEKLKKQVSDRVENLPAEVSQRIVLDISGRDYSPEVLENAAEKIHQALDGIYPDIPIDFFTA
;
A
#
# COMPACT_ATOMS: atom_id res chain seq x y z
N GLY A 1 12.54 -30.69 46.40
CA GLY A 1 12.89 -30.64 44.97
C GLY A 1 11.76 -29.95 44.24
N LEU A 2 12.07 -28.82 43.63
CA LEU A 2 11.39 -28.23 42.48
C LEU A 2 12.43 -27.28 41.90
N GLU A 3 13.03 -27.70 40.80
CA GLU A 3 14.15 -27.03 40.14
C GLU A 3 13.69 -25.68 39.58
N THR A 4 14.35 -24.61 40.05
CA THR A 4 14.15 -23.22 39.61
C THR A 4 14.95 -22.92 38.33
N GLY A 5 15.12 -23.90 37.45
CA GLY A 5 15.95 -23.81 36.24
C GLY A 5 15.18 -23.44 34.97
N ASP A 6 13.84 -23.56 34.97
CA ASP A 6 13.02 -23.55 33.75
C ASP A 6 12.34 -22.19 33.46
N PHE A 7 12.39 -21.24 34.41
CA PHE A 7 11.76 -19.93 34.23
C PHE A 7 12.50 -19.05 33.23
N ASP A 8 13.83 -19.10 33.22
CA ASP A 8 14.65 -18.30 32.30
C ASP A 8 14.59 -18.84 30.87
N GLU A 9 14.40 -20.15 30.71
CA GLU A 9 14.29 -20.79 29.40
C GLU A 9 12.88 -20.60 28.82
N ALA A 10 11.84 -20.73 29.65
CA ALA A 10 10.48 -20.38 29.26
C ALA A 10 10.32 -18.88 28.92
N LEU A 11 10.99 -17.99 29.66
CA LEU A 11 10.99 -16.55 29.37
C LEU A 11 11.73 -16.24 28.06
N LYS A 12 12.87 -16.90 27.80
CA LYS A 12 13.58 -16.76 26.51
C LYS A 12 12.77 -17.32 25.35
N ALA A 13 12.10 -18.47 25.52
CA ALA A 13 11.24 -19.04 24.49
C ALA A 13 10.05 -18.14 24.18
N ALA A 14 9.36 -17.61 25.20
CA ALA A 14 8.26 -16.66 25.02
C ALA A 14 8.72 -15.34 24.38
N VAL A 15 9.93 -14.87 24.68
CA VAL A 15 10.53 -13.70 24.01
C VAL A 15 10.91 -14.01 22.57
N VAL A 16 11.43 -15.20 22.25
CA VAL A 16 11.76 -15.62 20.88
C VAL A 16 10.49 -15.78 20.05
N GLU A 17 9.48 -16.48 20.56
CA GLU A 17 8.19 -16.67 19.89
C GLU A 17 7.39 -15.35 19.77
N GLY A 18 7.47 -14.48 20.79
CA GLY A 18 6.91 -13.13 20.76
C GLY A 18 7.68 -12.13 19.89
N SER A 19 8.98 -12.35 19.66
CA SER A 19 9.85 -11.45 18.85
C SER A 19 9.92 -11.82 17.37
N GLU A 20 9.53 -13.03 16.98
CA GLU A 20 9.33 -13.39 15.57
C GLU A 20 8.21 -12.52 14.94
N SER A 21 7.24 -12.08 15.74
CA SER A 21 6.19 -11.11 15.36
C SER A 21 6.67 -9.65 15.30
N PHE A 22 7.78 -9.33 15.96
CA PHE A 22 8.30 -7.96 16.11
C PHE A 22 9.54 -7.68 15.23
N LYS A 23 10.10 -8.70 14.57
CA LYS A 23 11.22 -8.55 13.62
C LYS A 23 10.88 -7.81 12.32
N CYS A 24 9.61 -7.53 12.04
CA CYS A 24 9.24 -6.61 10.95
C CYS A 24 9.40 -5.11 11.30
N SER A 25 9.81 -4.76 12.52
CA SER A 25 9.99 -3.35 12.92
C SER A 25 11.45 -2.92 13.06
N ALA A 26 12.41 -3.80 12.75
CA ALA A 26 13.81 -3.43 12.68
C ALA A 26 14.07 -2.74 11.34
N ILE A 27 13.88 -1.42 11.34
CA ILE A 27 14.53 -0.49 10.43
C ILE A 27 16.01 -0.86 10.40
N SER A 28 16.40 -1.54 9.33
CA SER A 28 17.78 -1.88 9.03
C SER A 28 18.49 -0.57 8.65
N GLY A 29 19.26 0.00 9.58
CA GLY A 29 20.15 1.12 9.31
C GLY A 29 20.34 2.05 10.51
N ALA A 30 21.40 1.83 11.26
CA ALA A 30 22.02 2.80 12.18
C ALA A 30 22.38 4.11 11.41
N VAL A 31 22.59 5.28 11.99
CA VAL A 31 23.67 5.65 12.93
C VAL A 31 23.39 7.08 13.45
N ALA A 32 23.68 7.30 14.73
CA ALA A 32 23.94 8.54 15.46
C ALA A 32 23.54 9.91 14.84
N GLY A 33 22.65 10.62 15.55
CA GLY A 33 22.67 12.07 15.66
C GLY A 33 21.69 12.83 14.77
N GLY A 34 20.46 13.04 15.25
CA GLY A 34 19.54 14.01 14.63
C GLY A 34 18.11 13.88 15.13
N VAL A 35 17.65 14.88 15.88
CA VAL A 35 16.34 14.92 16.55
C VAL A 35 15.18 14.97 15.53
N LYS A 36 14.34 13.93 15.44
CA LYS A 36 12.90 14.08 15.10
C LYS A 36 12.04 12.85 15.43
N SER A 37 11.16 13.04 16.41
CA SER A 37 9.91 12.30 16.69
C SER A 37 9.99 10.81 17.04
N ILE A 38 10.34 10.54 18.29
CA ILE A 38 9.85 9.40 19.09
C ILE A 38 8.31 9.41 19.12
N TYR A 39 7.66 8.52 18.36
CA TYR A 39 6.26 8.20 18.61
C TYR A 39 6.22 7.21 19.79
N LEU A 40 6.19 7.75 20.99
CA LEU A 40 5.95 6.98 22.22
C LEU A 40 4.56 6.35 22.12
N MET A 41 4.51 5.02 22.11
CA MET A 41 3.30 4.27 22.37
C MET A 41 3.12 4.16 23.88
N THR A 42 2.17 4.92 24.41
CA THR A 42 1.67 4.76 25.78
C THR A 42 0.15 4.85 25.79
N GLY A 43 -0.49 3.85 26.41
CA GLY A 43 -1.84 3.97 26.95
C GLY A 43 -2.91 3.19 26.20
N ALA A 44 -3.46 2.17 26.86
CA ALA A 44 -4.68 1.48 26.48
C ALA A 44 -5.88 2.46 26.44
N ASP A 45 -6.69 2.36 25.38
CA ASP A 45 -8.17 2.35 25.40
C ASP A 45 -8.72 2.66 23.99
N LYS A 46 -9.43 1.67 23.42
CA LYS A 46 -9.95 1.56 22.03
C LYS A 46 -8.87 1.29 20.97
N PRO A 47 -9.06 0.32 20.04
CA PRO A 47 -8.27 0.32 18.83
C PRO A 47 -8.69 1.57 18.05
N VAL A 48 -7.96 2.66 18.23
CA VAL A 48 -7.93 3.71 17.21
C VAL A 48 -7.34 3.00 16.01
N THR A 49 -8.20 2.50 15.12
CA THR A 49 -7.80 1.98 13.82
C THR A 49 -7.21 3.16 13.07
N LYS A 50 -5.91 3.37 13.26
CA LYS A 50 -5.21 4.55 12.78
C LYS A 50 -5.27 4.49 11.26
N ILE A 51 -5.99 5.43 10.65
CA ILE A 51 -6.01 5.60 9.20
C ILE A 51 -4.54 5.66 8.73
N PRO A 52 -4.12 4.78 7.81
CA PRO A 52 -2.72 4.72 7.40
C PRO A 52 -2.32 6.02 6.69
N THR A 53 -1.03 6.36 6.75
CA THR A 53 -0.48 7.41 5.86
C THR A 53 -0.43 6.89 4.42
N PRO A 54 -0.31 7.75 3.40
CA PRO A 54 -0.17 7.28 2.01
C PRO A 54 0.98 6.27 1.83
N ARG A 55 2.16 6.56 2.40
CA ARG A 55 3.29 5.63 2.35
C ARG A 55 3.02 4.31 3.05
N GLN A 56 2.35 4.34 4.21
CA GLN A 56 1.99 3.10 4.91
C GLN A 56 1.01 2.27 4.09
N SER A 57 0.06 2.92 3.42
CA SER A 57 -0.88 2.27 2.51
C SER A 57 -0.15 1.61 1.34
N GLU A 58 0.78 2.30 0.68
CA GLU A 58 1.63 1.71 -0.37
C GLU A 58 2.39 0.47 0.13
N LEU A 59 2.96 0.53 1.34
CA LEU A 59 3.63 -0.63 1.96
C LEU A 59 2.66 -1.78 2.26
N ASN A 60 1.44 -1.48 2.69
CA ASN A 60 0.41 -2.49 2.95
C ASN A 60 -0.02 -3.18 1.65
N VAL A 61 -0.18 -2.41 0.56
CA VAL A 61 -0.46 -2.96 -0.77
C VAL A 61 0.72 -3.81 -1.24
N LEU A 62 1.96 -3.34 -1.09
CA LEU A 62 3.16 -4.11 -1.44
C LEU A 62 3.22 -5.43 -0.66
N LYS A 63 2.91 -5.41 0.64
CA LYS A 63 2.86 -6.62 1.47
C LYS A 63 1.81 -7.60 0.97
N LYS A 64 0.65 -7.12 0.49
CA LYS A 64 -0.45 -7.95 0.01
C LYS A 64 -0.18 -8.58 -1.37
N TYR A 65 0.35 -7.80 -2.31
CA TYR A 65 0.50 -8.22 -3.72
C TYR A 65 1.93 -8.62 -4.10
N GLY A 66 2.92 -8.33 -3.25
CA GLY A 66 4.33 -8.44 -3.60
C GLY A 66 4.72 -7.50 -4.74
N GLY A 67 5.92 -7.69 -5.28
CA GLY A 67 6.41 -6.96 -6.46
C GLY A 67 7.53 -5.97 -6.17
N GLU A 68 7.75 -5.08 -7.14
CA GLU A 68 8.82 -4.09 -7.15
C GLU A 68 8.22 -2.68 -6.98
N GLU A 69 8.71 -1.94 -5.99
CA GLU A 69 8.50 -0.50 -5.93
C GLU A 69 9.49 0.22 -6.86
N GLN A 70 9.25 1.51 -7.08
CA GLN A 70 10.24 2.42 -7.66
C GLN A 70 10.58 2.18 -9.14
N VAL A 71 9.79 1.40 -9.88
CA VAL A 71 9.99 1.13 -11.32
C VAL A 71 9.38 2.22 -12.19
N SER A 72 10.16 2.85 -13.06
CA SER A 72 9.70 3.88 -14.00
C SER A 72 9.62 3.36 -15.43
N TYR A 73 8.63 3.84 -16.19
CA TYR A 73 8.45 3.50 -17.61
C TYR A 73 8.29 4.74 -18.47
N LEU A 74 8.86 4.70 -19.67
CA LEU A 74 8.67 5.71 -20.71
C LEU A 74 8.57 4.98 -22.05
N ASN A 75 7.52 5.25 -22.83
CA ASN A 75 7.28 4.64 -24.14
C ASN A 75 7.45 3.10 -24.14
N GLY A 76 6.87 2.43 -23.15
CA GLY A 76 6.89 0.97 -23.04
C GLY A 76 8.20 0.35 -22.56
N LYS A 77 9.16 1.14 -22.08
CA LYS A 77 10.47 0.64 -21.60
C LYS A 77 10.74 1.07 -20.17
N LYS A 78 11.34 0.17 -19.37
CA LYS A 78 11.88 0.51 -18.05
C LYS A 78 12.97 1.58 -18.21
N VAL A 79 12.93 2.63 -17.40
CA VAL A 79 13.89 3.74 -17.38
C VAL A 79 14.34 4.07 -15.97
N SER A 80 15.38 4.91 -15.83
CA SER A 80 15.84 5.36 -14.52
C SER A 80 14.79 6.23 -13.82
N ALA A 81 14.79 6.18 -12.49
CA ALA A 81 13.92 7.02 -11.68
C ALA A 81 14.19 8.52 -11.94
N GLY A 82 13.13 9.32 -11.99
CA GLY A 82 13.22 10.76 -12.25
C GLY A 82 13.40 11.14 -13.72
N THR A 83 13.39 10.17 -14.65
CA THR A 83 13.33 10.45 -16.09
C THR A 83 12.10 11.31 -16.40
N LEU A 84 12.31 12.47 -17.00
CA LEU A 84 11.25 13.41 -17.33
C LEU A 84 10.25 12.76 -18.30
N GLY A 85 8.95 12.87 -17.98
CA GLY A 85 7.86 12.29 -18.77
C GLY A 85 7.59 10.81 -18.50
N ALA A 86 8.42 10.13 -17.69
CA ALA A 86 8.17 8.75 -17.31
C ALA A 86 6.99 8.63 -16.33
N THR A 87 6.22 7.55 -16.45
CA THR A 87 5.25 7.15 -15.43
C THR A 87 5.91 6.23 -14.40
N ARG A 88 5.39 6.27 -13.18
CA ARG A 88 5.77 5.33 -12.12
C ARG A 88 4.52 4.83 -11.40
N PRO A 89 4.12 3.57 -11.58
CA PRO A 89 3.16 2.94 -10.67
C PRO A 89 3.75 2.79 -9.26
N ASP A 90 2.89 2.68 -8.26
CA ASP A 90 3.33 2.47 -6.88
C ASP A 90 4.04 1.11 -6.77
N ILE A 91 3.47 0.08 -7.40
CA ILE A 91 3.99 -1.30 -7.41
C ILE A 91 3.87 -1.90 -8.82
N VAL A 92 4.87 -2.70 -9.21
CA VAL A 92 4.79 -3.60 -10.37
C VAL A 92 4.92 -5.04 -9.89
N THR A 93 3.97 -5.90 -10.23
CA THR A 93 3.95 -7.29 -9.75
C THR A 93 3.54 -8.28 -10.84
N GLN A 94 3.78 -9.57 -10.60
CA GLN A 94 3.34 -10.68 -11.45
C GLN A 94 2.16 -11.39 -10.77
N ILE A 95 0.96 -11.29 -11.35
CA ILE A 95 -0.25 -11.94 -10.85
C ILE A 95 -0.79 -12.82 -11.97
N GLY A 96 -1.09 -14.09 -11.69
CA GLY A 96 -1.68 -14.99 -12.70
C GLY A 96 -0.88 -15.11 -14.01
N GLY A 97 0.45 -14.98 -13.94
CA GLY A 97 1.33 -15.08 -15.12
C GLY A 97 1.40 -13.84 -16.01
N HIS A 98 0.82 -12.70 -15.60
CA HIS A 98 0.92 -11.43 -16.29
C HIS A 98 1.40 -10.31 -15.36
N THR A 99 1.97 -9.27 -15.97
CA THR A 99 2.49 -8.11 -15.24
C THR A 99 1.36 -7.12 -14.97
N GLU A 100 1.18 -6.72 -13.71
CA GLU A 100 0.25 -5.66 -13.32
C GLU A 100 1.00 -4.46 -12.72
N ALA A 101 0.56 -3.26 -13.08
CA ALA A 101 0.92 -2.00 -12.45
C ALA A 101 -0.19 -1.59 -11.46
N ILE A 102 0.14 -1.57 -10.17
CA ILE A 102 -0.82 -1.28 -9.10
C ILE A 102 -0.66 0.16 -8.61
N GLU A 103 -1.79 0.86 -8.47
CA GLU A 103 -1.89 2.16 -7.81
C GLU A 103 -2.57 2.00 -6.44
N GLY A 104 -1.83 2.23 -5.36
CA GLY A 104 -2.34 2.19 -3.99
C GLY A 104 -2.84 3.57 -3.52
N LYS A 105 -4.06 3.66 -2.98
CA LYS A 105 -4.63 4.93 -2.49
C LYS A 105 -5.39 4.71 -1.18
N ASN A 106 -5.34 5.70 -0.29
CA ASN A 106 -6.02 5.68 1.03
C ASN A 106 -6.95 6.89 1.25
N TYR A 107 -7.51 7.42 0.15
CA TYR A 107 -8.36 8.61 0.18
C TYR A 107 -9.61 8.38 1.03
N ASN A 108 -10.15 9.45 1.62
CA ASN A 108 -11.48 9.37 2.22
C ASN A 108 -12.54 9.36 1.10
N LEU A 109 -13.23 8.23 0.90
CA LEU A 109 -14.20 8.03 -0.18
C LEU A 109 -15.47 8.88 -0.04
N GLU A 110 -15.84 9.32 1.15
CA GLU A 110 -17.00 10.20 1.33
C GLU A 110 -16.66 11.67 1.05
N LYS A 111 -15.42 12.08 1.35
CA LYS A 111 -15.01 13.49 1.32
C LYS A 111 -14.15 13.86 0.12
N ASN A 112 -13.44 12.90 -0.46
CA ASN A 112 -12.35 13.17 -1.41
C ASN A 112 -12.43 12.33 -2.69
N LEU A 113 -13.58 11.69 -2.97
CA LEU A 113 -13.75 10.84 -4.14
C LEU A 113 -13.56 11.58 -5.47
N SER A 114 -14.05 12.81 -5.62
CA SER A 114 -13.83 13.58 -6.86
C SER A 114 -12.34 13.86 -7.09
N ARG A 115 -11.61 14.23 -6.03
CA ARG A 115 -10.16 14.46 -6.10
C ARG A 115 -9.39 13.16 -6.40
N LEU A 116 -9.84 12.03 -5.83
CA LEU A 116 -9.30 10.72 -6.16
C LEU A 116 -9.50 10.42 -7.65
N CYS A 117 -10.70 10.64 -8.20
CA CYS A 117 -11.01 10.42 -9.61
C CYS A 117 -10.15 11.29 -10.53
N GLU A 118 -9.97 12.58 -10.22
CA GLU A 118 -9.08 13.48 -10.99
C GLU A 118 -7.63 13.00 -10.98
N LYS A 119 -7.15 12.55 -9.82
CA LYS A 119 -5.80 12.03 -9.67
C LYS A 119 -5.60 10.74 -10.47
N LEU A 120 -6.56 9.82 -10.38
CA LEU A 120 -6.55 8.56 -11.11
C LEU A 120 -6.63 8.77 -12.62
N LYS A 121 -7.49 9.67 -13.12
CA LYS A 121 -7.54 10.03 -14.54
C LYS A 121 -6.16 10.38 -15.09
N LYS A 122 -5.46 11.30 -14.41
CA LYS A 122 -4.10 11.67 -14.81
C LYS A 122 -3.15 10.48 -14.81
N GLN A 123 -3.09 9.73 -13.70
CA GLN A 123 -2.10 8.67 -13.55
C GLN A 123 -2.35 7.48 -14.46
N VAL A 124 -3.61 7.11 -14.68
CA VAL A 124 -4.00 6.03 -15.58
C VAL A 124 -3.76 6.43 -17.03
N SER A 125 -4.09 7.68 -17.43
CA SER A 125 -3.73 8.20 -18.76
C SER A 125 -2.22 8.19 -18.99
N ASP A 126 -1.43 8.73 -18.05
CA ASP A 126 0.03 8.72 -18.13
C ASP A 126 0.58 7.29 -18.31
N ARG A 127 -0.11 6.28 -17.76
CA ARG A 127 0.27 4.86 -17.87
C ARG A 127 -0.17 4.19 -19.15
N VAL A 128 -1.33 4.54 -19.68
CA VAL A 128 -1.76 4.09 -21.02
C VAL A 128 -0.71 4.48 -22.06
N GLU A 129 -0.10 5.66 -21.93
CA GLU A 129 0.92 6.14 -22.87
C GLU A 129 2.29 5.49 -22.67
N ASN A 130 2.67 5.19 -21.42
CA ASN A 130 4.06 4.91 -21.07
C ASN A 130 4.36 3.49 -20.62
N LEU A 131 3.38 2.72 -20.17
CA LEU A 131 3.59 1.31 -19.81
C LEU A 131 3.77 0.45 -21.07
N PRO A 132 4.48 -0.70 -20.96
CA PRO A 132 4.43 -1.73 -22.00
C PRO A 132 2.99 -2.20 -22.23
N ALA A 133 2.64 -2.52 -23.46
CA ALA A 133 1.25 -2.81 -23.85
C ALA A 133 0.66 -4.04 -23.14
N GLU A 134 1.51 -4.97 -22.74
CA GLU A 134 1.16 -6.19 -22.00
C GLU A 134 0.98 -5.98 -20.49
N VAL A 135 1.31 -4.80 -19.96
CA VAL A 135 1.16 -4.50 -18.54
C VAL A 135 -0.24 -3.95 -18.28
N SER A 136 -1.06 -4.71 -17.56
CA SER A 136 -2.37 -4.25 -17.12
C SER A 136 -2.26 -3.32 -15.91
N GLN A 137 -3.35 -2.59 -15.61
CA GLN A 137 -3.41 -1.66 -14.49
C GLN A 137 -4.45 -2.11 -13.46
N ARG A 138 -4.21 -1.84 -12.17
CA ARG A 138 -5.15 -2.09 -11.07
C ARG A 138 -5.12 -0.93 -10.07
N ILE A 139 -6.28 -0.61 -9.51
CA ILE A 139 -6.42 0.33 -8.40
C ILE A 139 -6.68 -0.46 -7.12
N VAL A 140 -5.94 -0.13 -6.06
CA VAL A 140 -6.14 -0.72 -4.74
C VAL A 140 -6.44 0.39 -3.74
N LEU A 141 -7.62 0.35 -3.14
CA LEU A 141 -8.10 1.32 -2.16
C LEU A 141 -7.96 0.74 -0.75
N ASP A 142 -7.00 1.28 0.01
CA ASP A 142 -6.81 0.99 1.42
C ASP A 142 -7.85 1.74 2.25
N ILE A 143 -8.83 0.99 2.74
CA ILE A 143 -9.93 1.48 3.56
C ILE A 143 -9.68 1.21 5.06
N SER A 144 -8.45 0.86 5.45
CA SER A 144 -8.10 0.55 6.84
C SER A 144 -8.45 1.71 7.78
N GLY A 145 -9.10 1.35 8.88
CA GLY A 145 -9.56 2.29 9.89
C GLY A 145 -10.69 3.21 9.44
N ARG A 146 -11.44 2.79 8.42
CA ARG A 146 -12.66 3.44 7.96
C ARG A 146 -13.77 2.40 7.93
N ASP A 147 -14.89 2.73 8.54
CA ASP A 147 -16.07 1.87 8.62
C ASP A 147 -17.05 2.24 7.50
N TYR A 148 -16.64 1.97 6.25
CA TYR A 148 -17.46 2.30 5.08
C TYR A 148 -18.59 1.30 4.91
N SER A 149 -19.80 1.80 4.65
CA SER A 149 -20.90 0.95 4.22
C SER A 149 -20.65 0.38 2.82
N PRO A 150 -21.25 -0.77 2.47
CA PRO A 150 -21.20 -1.30 1.11
C PRO A 150 -21.62 -0.28 0.04
N GLU A 151 -22.63 0.54 0.32
CA GLU A 151 -23.11 1.60 -0.58
C GLU A 151 -22.02 2.65 -0.88
N VAL A 152 -21.22 3.04 0.12
CA VAL A 152 -20.11 3.98 -0.10
C VAL A 152 -19.04 3.36 -1.01
N LEU A 153 -18.75 2.06 -0.84
CA LEU A 153 -17.77 1.34 -1.66
C LEU A 153 -18.27 1.16 -3.09
N GLU A 154 -19.53 0.79 -3.28
CA GLU A 154 -20.16 0.63 -4.59
C GLU A 154 -20.19 1.95 -5.36
N ASN A 155 -20.72 3.04 -4.76
CA ASN A 155 -20.69 4.36 -5.39
C ASN A 155 -19.26 4.86 -5.66
N ALA A 156 -18.27 4.50 -4.83
CA ALA A 156 -16.88 4.83 -5.10
C ALA A 156 -16.34 4.08 -6.34
N ALA A 157 -16.59 2.78 -6.44
CA ALA A 157 -16.21 1.99 -7.61
C ALA A 157 -16.88 2.50 -8.88
N GLU A 158 -18.20 2.72 -8.85
CA GLU A 158 -18.97 3.25 -9.99
C GLU A 158 -18.41 4.60 -10.48
N LYS A 159 -18.15 5.54 -9.56
CA LYS A 159 -17.61 6.85 -9.93
C LYS A 159 -16.20 6.77 -10.49
N ILE A 160 -15.37 5.87 -9.98
CA ILE A 160 -14.02 5.64 -10.54
C ILE A 160 -14.12 5.02 -11.93
N HIS A 161 -14.99 4.02 -12.13
CA HIS A 161 -15.23 3.44 -13.45
C HIS A 161 -15.75 4.48 -14.44
N GLN A 162 -16.78 5.25 -14.08
CA GLN A 162 -17.28 6.35 -14.93
C GLN A 162 -16.20 7.38 -15.25
N ALA A 163 -15.31 7.67 -14.29
CA ALA A 163 -14.19 8.58 -14.50
C ALA A 163 -13.14 8.04 -15.48
N LEU A 164 -12.97 6.71 -15.55
CA LEU A 164 -11.91 6.06 -16.32
C LEU A 164 -12.40 5.35 -17.59
N ASP A 165 -13.71 5.26 -17.82
CA ASP A 165 -14.35 4.54 -18.93
C ASP A 165 -13.74 4.88 -20.29
N GLY A 166 -13.54 6.17 -20.58
CA GLY A 166 -12.92 6.62 -21.83
C GLY A 166 -11.39 6.54 -21.89
N ILE A 167 -10.71 6.04 -20.86
CA ILE A 167 -9.25 5.99 -20.73
C ILE A 167 -8.77 4.54 -20.62
N TYR A 168 -9.31 3.81 -19.65
CA TYR A 168 -9.01 2.41 -19.38
C TYR A 168 -10.29 1.78 -18.80
N PRO A 169 -11.19 1.28 -19.67
CA PRO A 169 -12.44 0.68 -19.23
C PRO A 169 -12.18 -0.58 -18.40
N ASP A 170 -13.13 -0.90 -17.51
CA ASP A 170 -13.12 -2.12 -16.70
C ASP A 170 -11.84 -2.33 -15.86
N ILE A 171 -11.14 -1.25 -15.49
CA ILE A 171 -9.96 -1.32 -14.61
C ILE A 171 -10.31 -2.01 -13.28
N PRO A 172 -9.62 -3.08 -12.86
CA PRO A 172 -9.89 -3.72 -11.58
C PRO A 172 -9.69 -2.77 -10.38
N ILE A 173 -10.66 -2.77 -9.46
CA ILE A 173 -10.63 -1.99 -8.22
C ILE A 173 -10.80 -2.96 -7.04
N ASP A 174 -9.77 -3.03 -6.19
CA ASP A 174 -9.83 -3.80 -4.95
C ASP A 174 -9.93 -2.88 -3.74
N PHE A 175 -10.85 -3.17 -2.82
CA PHE A 175 -10.88 -2.56 -1.50
C PHE A 175 -10.22 -3.51 -0.50
N PHE A 176 -9.37 -3.00 0.39
CA PHE A 176 -8.77 -3.86 1.42
C PHE A 176 -8.50 -3.14 2.74
N THR A 177 -8.36 -3.96 3.77
CA THR A 177 -7.93 -3.58 5.12
C THR A 177 -6.67 -4.36 5.47
N ALA A 178 -5.67 -3.71 6.06
CA ALA A 178 -4.37 -4.28 6.42
C ALA A 178 -4.30 -4.81 7.85
#